data_AF-C7EXM7-F1
#
_entry.id   AF-C7EXM7-F1
#
_cell.length_a   1.000
_cell.length_b   1.000
_cell.length_c   1.000
_cell.angle_alpha   90.00
_cell.angle_beta   90.00
_cell.angle_gamma   90.00
#
_symmetry.space_group_name_H-M   'P 1'
#
loop_
_entity.id
_entity.type
_entity.pdbx_description
1 polymer ?
#
loop_
_entity_poly.entity_id
_entity_poly.type
_entity_poly.pdbx_seq_one_letter_code
_entity_poly.pdbx_strand_id
1 'polypeptide(L)'
;PRQRGNPILKFVRSVPWEFGDVVPDYVLGQTTCALFLSLRYHNLNPNYIHDRLKQLGQTFTLRVLLVQVDVKDPHHTLKELARICIVADCTLILAWSSEEAGRYLETFKSYDQKPADL
;
A
#
# COMPACT_ATOMS: atom_id res chain seq x y z
N PRO A 1 3.45 -11.77 11.34
CA PRO A 1 3.25 -10.55 10.53
C PRO A 1 2.85 -10.86 9.08
N ARG A 2 1.77 -10.24 8.58
CA ARG A 2 1.09 -10.55 7.30
C ARG A 2 1.98 -10.41 6.05
N GLN A 3 2.94 -9.48 6.07
CA GLN A 3 3.82 -9.22 4.92
C GLN A 3 5.07 -10.11 4.89
N ARG A 4 5.21 -11.07 5.81
CA ARG A 4 6.35 -11.98 5.82
C ARG A 4 6.36 -12.83 4.54
N GLY A 5 7.45 -12.74 3.77
CA GLY A 5 7.60 -13.43 2.48
C GLY A 5 7.20 -12.60 1.26
N ASN A 6 6.67 -11.38 1.44
CA ASN A 6 6.42 -10.49 0.31
C ASN A 6 7.74 -10.10 -0.37
N PRO A 7 7.90 -10.32 -1.70
CA PRO A 7 9.15 -9.99 -2.41
C PRO A 7 9.53 -8.51 -2.35
N ILE A 8 8.57 -7.60 -2.11
CA ILE A 8 8.80 -6.16 -1.98
C ILE A 8 9.82 -5.84 -0.90
N LEU A 9 9.82 -6.61 0.19
CA LEU A 9 10.76 -6.41 1.31
C LEU A 9 12.23 -6.53 0.89
N LYS A 10 12.53 -7.24 -0.22
CA LYS A 10 13.90 -7.36 -0.75
C LYS A 10 14.37 -6.08 -1.46
N PHE A 11 13.46 -5.18 -1.78
CA PHE A 11 13.71 -3.94 -2.51
C PHE A 11 13.63 -2.70 -1.63
N VAL A 12 13.15 -2.81 -0.38
CA VAL A 12 13.27 -1.77 0.64
C VAL A 12 14.64 -1.88 1.31
N ARG A 13 15.59 -1.02 0.93
CA ARG A 13 17.00 -1.10 1.35
C ARG A 13 17.54 0.20 1.93
N SER A 14 16.95 1.31 1.56
CA SER A 14 17.37 2.68 1.89
C SER A 14 16.80 3.15 3.22
N VAL A 15 15.79 2.46 3.76
CA VAL A 15 15.21 2.73 5.08
C VAL A 15 15.19 1.47 5.93
N PRO A 16 15.51 1.55 7.23
CA PRO A 16 15.38 0.41 8.14
C PRO A 16 13.91 0.07 8.32
N TRP A 17 13.61 -1.23 8.45
CA TRP A 17 12.27 -1.73 8.72
C TRP A 17 12.31 -2.94 9.65
N GLU A 18 11.22 -3.15 10.36
CA GLU A 18 11.03 -4.30 11.25
C GLU A 18 9.60 -4.83 11.14
N PHE A 19 9.36 -6.04 11.63
CA PHE A 19 8.01 -6.58 11.71
C PHE A 19 7.33 -6.15 13.00
N GLY A 20 6.20 -5.45 12.88
CA GLY A 20 5.31 -5.13 14.00
C GLY A 20 3.96 -5.84 13.90
N ASP A 21 3.24 -5.87 15.02
CA ASP A 21 1.80 -6.18 15.03
C ASP A 21 1.02 -4.88 14.78
N VAL A 22 0.81 -4.59 13.49
CA VAL A 22 0.18 -3.35 13.02
C VAL A 22 -1.04 -3.67 12.17
N VAL A 23 -2.03 -2.79 12.22
CA VAL A 23 -3.25 -2.88 11.40
C VAL A 23 -2.94 -2.75 9.90
N PRO A 24 -2.26 -1.68 9.42
CA PRO A 24 -1.85 -1.57 8.01
C PRO A 24 -0.77 -2.60 7.65
N ASP A 25 -0.45 -2.72 6.36
CA ASP A 25 0.64 -3.59 5.91
C ASP A 25 2.01 -2.94 6.12
N TYR A 26 2.07 -1.61 6.00
CA TYR A 26 3.26 -0.80 6.25
C TYR A 26 2.88 0.47 7.01
N VAL A 27 3.64 0.77 8.07
CA VAL A 27 3.60 2.08 8.75
C VAL A 27 4.75 2.90 8.19
N LEU A 28 4.44 4.03 7.57
CA LEU A 28 5.41 4.85 6.84
C LEU A 28 5.71 6.17 7.57
N GLY A 29 4.97 6.47 8.63
CA GLY A 29 5.12 7.68 9.43
C GLY A 29 4.20 7.64 10.64
N GLN A 30 4.15 8.74 11.39
CA GLN A 30 3.20 8.84 12.52
C GLN A 30 1.75 8.85 12.05
N THR A 31 1.48 9.50 10.92
CA THR A 31 0.14 9.67 10.36
C THR A 31 -0.02 9.08 8.95
N THR A 32 1.00 8.34 8.48
CA THR A 32 1.05 7.77 7.13
C THR A 32 1.16 6.25 7.18
N CYS A 33 0.31 5.57 6.42
CA CYS A 33 0.36 4.11 6.26
C CYS A 33 0.13 3.67 4.82
N ALA A 34 0.53 2.44 4.51
CA ALA A 34 0.16 1.77 3.27
C ALA A 34 -0.47 0.39 3.51
N LEU A 35 -1.46 0.07 2.69
CA LEU A 35 -1.97 -1.28 2.44
C LEU A 35 -1.38 -1.80 1.14
N PHE A 36 -1.11 -3.10 1.08
CA PHE A 36 -0.59 -3.76 -0.10
C PHE A 36 -1.61 -4.71 -0.71
N LEU A 37 -1.76 -4.62 -2.03
CA LEU A 37 -2.68 -5.47 -2.78
C LEU A 37 -2.08 -5.91 -4.11
N SER A 38 -1.91 -7.22 -4.29
CA SER A 38 -1.66 -7.80 -5.62
C SER A 38 -2.98 -7.92 -6.38
N LEU A 39 -3.01 -7.51 -7.66
CA LEU A 39 -4.22 -7.67 -8.48
C LEU A 39 -4.61 -9.14 -8.67
N ARG A 40 -3.64 -10.04 -8.81
CA ARG A 40 -3.90 -11.49 -8.85
C ARG A 40 -4.55 -11.96 -7.56
N TYR A 41 -4.08 -11.47 -6.41
CA TYR A 41 -4.68 -11.82 -5.12
C TYR A 41 -6.09 -11.25 -4.97
N HIS A 42 -6.30 -10.01 -5.40
CA HIS A 42 -7.62 -9.36 -5.37
C HIS A 42 -8.66 -10.09 -6.22
N ASN A 43 -8.27 -10.56 -7.41
CA ASN A 43 -9.16 -11.35 -8.27
C ASN A 43 -9.60 -12.66 -7.61
N LEU A 44 -8.77 -13.25 -6.75
CA LEU A 44 -9.11 -14.44 -5.97
C LEU A 44 -9.93 -14.11 -4.70
N ASN A 45 -9.71 -12.93 -4.12
CA ASN A 45 -10.29 -12.51 -2.85
C ASN A 45 -10.80 -11.05 -2.93
N PRO A 46 -11.90 -10.79 -3.65
CA PRO A 46 -12.35 -9.42 -3.93
C PRO A 46 -12.75 -8.64 -2.66
N ASN A 47 -13.31 -9.32 -1.65
CA ASN A 47 -13.72 -8.70 -0.39
C ASN A 47 -12.55 -8.29 0.52
N TYR A 48 -11.36 -8.86 0.31
CA TYR A 48 -10.20 -8.66 1.18
C TYR A 48 -9.90 -7.17 1.42
N ILE A 49 -9.88 -6.37 0.35
CA ILE A 49 -9.50 -4.96 0.49
C ILE A 49 -10.55 -4.14 1.24
N HIS A 50 -11.83 -4.48 1.07
CA HIS A 50 -12.92 -3.82 1.81
C HIS A 50 -12.80 -4.06 3.31
N ASP A 51 -12.53 -5.31 3.72
CA ASP A 51 -12.31 -5.65 5.12
C ASP A 51 -11.06 -4.96 5.68
N ARG A 52 -9.97 -4.89 4.91
CA ARG A 52 -8.73 -4.22 5.33
C ARG A 52 -8.92 -2.71 5.52
N LEU A 53 -9.62 -2.05 4.60
CA LEU A 53 -9.95 -0.63 4.72
C LEU A 53 -10.86 -0.37 5.93
N LYS A 54 -11.85 -1.24 6.18
CA LYS A 54 -12.73 -1.14 7.34
C LYS A 54 -11.95 -1.30 8.66
N GLN A 55 -11.02 -2.25 8.72
CA GLN A 55 -10.14 -2.45 9.88
C GLN A 55 -9.19 -1.27 10.11
N LEU A 56 -8.68 -0.67 9.02
CA LEU A 56 -7.78 0.49 9.11
C LEU A 56 -8.47 1.70 9.74
N GLY A 57 -9.76 1.91 9.44
CA GLY A 57 -10.53 3.04 9.93
C GLY A 57 -9.94 4.37 9.48
N GLN A 58 -9.98 5.36 10.38
CA GLN A 58 -9.47 6.72 10.15
C GLN A 58 -8.26 7.05 11.05
N THR A 59 -7.52 6.02 11.47
CA THR A 59 -6.37 6.18 12.38
C THR A 59 -5.20 6.94 11.74
N PHE A 60 -5.08 6.88 10.42
CA PHE A 60 -4.01 7.53 9.64
C PHE A 60 -4.60 8.60 8.73
N THR A 61 -3.96 9.76 8.69
CA THR A 61 -4.35 10.87 7.81
C THR A 61 -4.07 10.50 6.35
N LEU A 62 -2.84 10.04 6.05
CA LEU A 62 -2.47 9.62 4.71
C LEU A 62 -2.51 8.10 4.60
N ARG A 63 -3.47 7.61 3.81
CA ARG A 63 -3.73 6.18 3.59
C ARG A 63 -3.44 5.82 2.15
N VAL A 64 -2.38 5.07 1.93
CA VAL A 64 -1.96 4.65 0.59
C VAL A 64 -2.42 3.22 0.32
N LEU A 65 -3.13 3.00 -0.78
CA LEU A 65 -3.34 1.67 -1.33
C LEU A 65 -2.31 1.41 -2.43
N LEU A 66 -1.26 0.66 -2.08
CA LEU A 66 -0.20 0.26 -2.99
C LEU A 66 -0.59 -1.03 -3.71
N VAL A 67 -0.92 -0.91 -4.99
CA VAL A 67 -1.40 -2.02 -5.83
C VAL A 67 -0.29 -2.52 -6.74
N GLN A 68 0.02 -3.81 -6.66
CA GLN A 68 0.90 -4.48 -7.62
C GLN A 68 0.11 -5.00 -8.81
N VAL A 69 0.46 -4.54 -10.01
CA VAL A 69 -0.16 -4.90 -11.28
C VAL A 69 0.52 -6.14 -11.85
N ASP A 70 0.05 -7.33 -11.44
CA ASP A 70 0.63 -8.64 -11.79
C ASP A 70 -0.32 -9.57 -12.59
N VAL A 71 -1.24 -8.94 -13.33
CA VAL A 71 -2.22 -9.57 -14.25
C VAL A 71 -2.16 -8.92 -15.62
N LYS A 72 -2.55 -9.65 -16.68
CA LYS A 72 -2.50 -9.15 -18.07
C LYS A 72 -3.51 -8.04 -18.37
N ASP A 73 -4.73 -8.15 -17.82
CA ASP A 73 -5.84 -7.24 -18.11
C ASP A 73 -6.32 -6.53 -16.83
N PRO A 74 -5.58 -5.51 -16.35
CA PRO A 74 -5.87 -4.88 -15.06
C PRO A 74 -6.97 -3.80 -15.12
N HIS A 75 -7.33 -3.31 -16.31
CA HIS A 75 -8.16 -2.11 -16.49
C HIS A 75 -9.49 -2.12 -15.72
N HIS A 76 -10.22 -3.24 -15.78
CA HIS A 76 -11.52 -3.36 -15.09
C HIS A 76 -11.33 -3.34 -13.57
N THR A 77 -10.41 -4.16 -13.06
CA THR A 77 -10.10 -4.23 -11.63
C THR A 77 -9.59 -2.91 -11.09
N LEU A 78 -8.71 -2.22 -11.83
CA LEU A 78 -8.19 -0.90 -11.44
C LEU A 78 -9.27 0.17 -11.39
N LYS A 79 -10.24 0.14 -12.31
CA LYS A 79 -11.37 1.07 -12.30
C LYS A 79 -12.20 0.91 -11.03
N GLU A 80 -12.47 -0.33 -10.61
CA GLU A 80 -13.21 -0.61 -9.39
C GLU A 80 -12.40 -0.23 -8.14
N LEU A 81 -11.11 -0.56 -8.11
CA LEU A 81 -10.21 -0.15 -7.02
C LEU A 81 -10.10 1.36 -6.89
N ALA A 82 -10.06 2.09 -8.01
CA ALA A 82 -10.06 3.56 -7.99
C ALA A 82 -11.34 4.13 -7.37
N ARG A 83 -12.51 3.56 -7.70
CA ARG A 83 -13.79 3.94 -7.06
C ARG A 83 -13.77 3.68 -5.56
N ILE A 84 -13.26 2.51 -5.15
CA ILE A 84 -13.13 2.15 -3.73
C ILE A 84 -12.22 3.16 -3.02
N CYS A 85 -11.07 3.51 -3.60
CA CYS A 85 -10.14 4.48 -3.03
C CYS A 85 -10.76 5.87 -2.88
N ILE A 86 -11.56 6.32 -3.85
CA ILE A 86 -12.26 7.61 -3.76
C ILE A 86 -13.25 7.60 -2.58
N VAL A 87 -14.07 6.56 -2.45
CA VAL A 87 -15.07 6.47 -1.38
C VAL A 87 -14.42 6.29 -0.01
N ALA A 88 -13.31 5.56 0.06
CA ALA A 88 -12.56 5.31 1.28
C ALA A 88 -11.58 6.43 1.65
N ASP A 89 -11.46 7.46 0.80
CA ASP A 89 -10.51 8.57 0.94
C ASP A 89 -9.05 8.06 1.10
N CYS A 90 -8.63 7.23 0.15
CA CYS A 90 -7.30 6.62 0.08
C CYS A 90 -6.60 6.98 -1.23
N THR A 91 -5.28 7.14 -1.17
CA THR A 91 -4.46 7.38 -2.35
C THR A 91 -4.12 6.06 -3.03
N LEU A 92 -4.56 5.88 -4.28
CA LEU A 92 -4.20 4.71 -5.09
C LEU A 92 -2.83 4.91 -5.75
N ILE A 93 -1.88 3.99 -5.49
CA ILE A 93 -0.57 3.95 -6.16
C ILE A 93 -0.45 2.61 -6.87
N LEU A 94 -0.03 2.64 -8.14
CA LEU A 94 0.17 1.45 -8.96
C LEU A 94 1.66 1.15 -9.10
N ALA A 95 2.03 -0.11 -8.94
CA ALA A 95 3.39 -0.61 -9.16
C ALA A 95 3.35 -1.80 -10.11
N TRP A 96 4.15 -1.77 -11.16
CA TRP A 96 4.28 -2.81 -12.19
C TRP A 96 5.30 -3.89 -11.81
N SER A 97 6.02 -3.69 -10.71
CA SER A 97 6.95 -4.68 -10.16
C SER A 97 7.08 -4.54 -8.65
N SER A 98 7.55 -5.61 -8.00
CA SER A 98 7.87 -5.58 -6.57
C SER A 98 9.02 -4.61 -6.24
N GLU A 99 9.91 -4.35 -7.20
CA GLU A 99 10.98 -3.35 -7.05
C GLU A 99 10.41 -1.94 -6.98
N GLU A 100 9.53 -1.59 -7.92
CA GLU A 100 8.88 -0.29 -7.96
C GLU A 100 8.03 -0.05 -6.71
N ALA A 101 7.28 -1.06 -6.27
CA ALA A 101 6.53 -1.01 -5.02
C ALA A 101 7.43 -0.74 -3.81
N GLY A 102 8.62 -1.37 -3.75
CA GLY A 102 9.61 -1.11 -2.70
C GLY A 102 10.10 0.33 -2.70
N ARG A 103 10.44 0.87 -3.88
CA ARG A 103 10.87 2.27 -4.03
C ARG A 103 9.80 3.26 -3.62
N TYR A 104 8.52 2.98 -3.88
CA TYR A 104 7.44 3.84 -3.40
C TYR A 104 7.38 3.88 -1.87
N LEU A 105 7.49 2.73 -1.19
CA LEU A 105 7.52 2.68 0.27
C LEU A 105 8.69 3.49 0.84
N GLU A 106 9.89 3.34 0.27
CA GLU A 106 11.07 4.12 0.67
C GLU A 106 10.85 5.62 0.47
N THR A 107 10.23 6.01 -0.65
CA THR A 107 9.90 7.40 -0.96
C THR A 107 8.96 7.96 0.10
N PHE A 108 7.81 7.32 0.33
CA PHE A 108 6.88 7.79 1.36
C PHE A 108 7.53 7.90 2.74
N LYS A 109 8.37 6.92 3.11
CA LYS A 109 9.07 6.98 4.41
C LYS A 109 10.10 8.11 4.49
N SER A 110 10.79 8.41 3.40
CA SER A 110 11.80 9.48 3.36
C SER A 110 11.18 10.88 3.44
N TYR A 111 9.95 11.05 2.96
CA TYR A 111 9.24 12.33 3.02
C TYR A 111 8.57 12.60 4.37
N ASP A 112 8.40 11.59 5.23
CA ASP A 112 7.95 11.76 6.63
C ASP A 112 8.85 12.71 7.43
N GLN A 113 10.14 12.82 7.06
CA GLN A 113 11.12 13.68 7.73
C GLN A 113 11.36 15.03 7.04
N LYS A 114 10.77 15.25 5.86
CA LYS A 114 10.99 16.50 5.12
C LYS A 114 10.04 17.57 5.65
N PRO A 115 10.54 18.74 6.10
CA PRO A 115 9.67 19.88 6.35
C PRO A 115 8.95 20.28 5.04
N ALA A 116 7.77 20.87 5.15
CA ALA A 116 7.04 21.37 3.99
C ALA A 116 7.92 22.37 3.21
N ASP A 117 7.92 22.26 1.88
CA ASP A 117 8.61 23.18 0.99
C ASP A 117 8.03 24.60 1.20
N LEU A 118 8.92 25.58 1.43
CA LEU A 118 8.61 26.98 1.75
C LEU A 118 8.40 27.82 0.49
#